data_AF-A0A4Y2CG38-F1
#
_entry.id   AF-A0A4Y2CG38-F1
#
_cell.length_a   1.000
_cell.length_b   1.000
_cell.length_c   1.000
_cell.angle_alpha   90.00
_cell.angle_beta   90.00
_cell.angle_gamma   90.00
#
_symmetry.space_group_name_H-M   'P 1'
#
loop_
_entity.id
_entity.type
_entity.pdbx_description
1 polymer ?
#
loop_
_entity_poly.entity_id
_entity_poly.type
_entity_poly.pdbx_seq_one_letter_code
_entity_poly.pdbx_strand_id
1 'polypeptide(L)'
;MQSRPKWQQHRPSLKKGDLVIIQADHLPPLAWSMARILELTPGSDGTPRVANLHTATGPVRRSISRLIRLQVPTSCVPEDGDSRDHQERAHSLVSHLTVK
;
A
#
# COMPACT_ATOMS: atom_id res chain seq x y z
N MET A 1 -32.15 -27.04 -8.98
CA MET A 1 -30.77 -26.86 -8.48
C MET A 1 -30.71 -25.58 -7.66
N GLN A 2 -30.66 -25.67 -6.33
CA GLN A 2 -30.62 -24.49 -5.45
C GLN A 2 -29.16 -24.09 -5.19
N SER A 3 -28.70 -23.00 -5.80
CA SER A 3 -27.41 -22.39 -5.46
C SER A 3 -27.53 -21.66 -4.12
N ARG A 4 -26.88 -22.18 -3.08
CA ARG A 4 -26.68 -21.43 -1.83
C ARG A 4 -25.71 -20.28 -2.09
N PRO A 5 -26.02 -19.03 -1.69
CA PRO A 5 -25.04 -17.97 -1.70
C PRO A 5 -23.93 -18.35 -0.73
N LYS A 6 -22.77 -18.71 -1.28
CA LYS A 6 -21.55 -18.90 -0.50
C LYS A 6 -21.22 -17.56 0.12
N TRP A 7 -21.11 -17.51 1.45
CA TRP A 7 -20.66 -16.33 2.20
C TRP A 7 -19.28 -15.89 1.69
N GLN A 8 -19.28 -15.03 0.69
CA GLN A 8 -18.09 -14.41 0.12
C GLN A 8 -17.73 -13.27 1.05
N GLN A 9 -16.99 -13.59 2.10
CA GLN A 9 -16.42 -12.56 2.95
C GLN A 9 -15.43 -11.78 2.08
N HIS A 10 -15.85 -10.60 1.62
CA HIS A 10 -15.05 -9.70 0.81
C HIS A 10 -13.80 -9.33 1.63
N ARG A 11 -12.69 -10.01 1.33
CA ARG A 11 -11.42 -9.74 2.02
C ARG A 11 -10.97 -8.33 1.61
N PRO A 12 -10.55 -7.49 2.57
CA PRO A 12 -10.05 -6.17 2.24
C PRO A 12 -8.86 -6.30 1.28
N SER A 13 -8.89 -5.53 0.20
CA SER A 13 -7.82 -5.51 -0.79
C SER A 13 -6.51 -5.12 -0.13
N LEU A 14 -5.50 -5.99 -0.24
CA LEU A 14 -4.15 -5.71 0.21
C LEU A 14 -3.53 -4.61 -0.64
N LYS A 15 -2.73 -3.74 -0.03
CA LYS A 15 -1.99 -2.67 -0.72
C LYS A 15 -0.49 -2.80 -0.47
N LYS A 16 0.30 -2.26 -1.40
CA LYS A 16 1.75 -2.10 -1.18
C LYS A 16 1.98 -1.31 0.12
N GLY A 17 2.89 -1.80 0.95
CA GLY A 17 3.23 -1.19 2.24
C GLY A 17 2.42 -1.70 3.43
N ASP A 18 1.32 -2.43 3.24
CA ASP A 18 0.57 -3.05 4.33
C ASP A 18 1.42 -4.11 5.06
N LEU A 19 1.21 -4.21 6.38
CA LEU A 19 1.74 -5.29 7.20
C LEU A 19 0.81 -6.51 7.13
N VAL A 20 1.39 -7.68 6.90
CA VAL A 20 0.67 -8.95 6.78
C VAL A 20 1.37 -10.05 7.57
N ILE A 21 0.59 -11.04 8.00
CA ILE A 21 1.11 -12.31 8.51
C ILE A 21 1.02 -13.36 7.40
N ILE A 22 2.09 -14.13 7.24
CA ILE A 22 2.19 -15.21 6.26
C ILE A 22 1.76 -16.52 6.93
N GLN A 23 0.64 -17.07 6.49
CA GLN A 23 0.19 -18.39 6.92
C GLN A 23 1.13 -19.48 6.39
N ALA A 24 1.79 -20.20 7.30
CA ALA A 24 2.66 -21.34 7.01
C ALA A 24 1.98 -22.63 7.49
N ASP A 25 1.75 -23.57 6.57
CA ASP A 25 1.01 -24.83 6.86
C ASP A 25 1.73 -25.75 7.86
N HIS A 26 3.05 -25.61 7.99
CA HIS A 26 3.92 -26.45 8.82
C HIS A 26 4.19 -25.85 10.21
N LEU A 27 3.68 -24.64 10.49
CA LEU A 27 3.94 -23.94 11.75
C LEU A 27 2.63 -23.61 12.46
N PRO A 28 2.62 -23.67 13.81
CA PRO A 28 1.48 -23.19 14.56
C PRO A 28 1.25 -21.69 14.29
N PRO A 29 0.01 -21.19 14.43
CA PRO A 29 -0.33 -19.79 14.13
C PRO A 29 0.54 -18.75 14.83
N LEU A 30 1.04 -19.08 16.03
CA LEU A 30 1.90 -18.21 16.82
C LEU A 30 3.31 -18.03 16.21
N ALA A 31 3.73 -18.93 15.34
CA ALA A 31 5.04 -18.95 14.69
C ALA A 31 4.97 -18.45 13.23
N TRP A 32 3.82 -17.95 12.78
CA TRP A 32 3.71 -17.38 11.45
C TRP A 32 4.51 -16.08 11.34
N SER A 33 5.28 -15.96 10.26
CA SER A 33 6.15 -14.81 10.05
C SER A 33 5.34 -13.58 9.66
N MET A 34 5.71 -12.43 10.22
CA MET A 34 5.21 -11.13 9.80
C MET A 34 6.05 -10.60 8.63
N ALA A 35 5.40 -9.95 7.67
CA ALA A 35 6.06 -9.38 6.51
C ALA A 35 5.36 -8.11 6.03
N ARG A 36 6.10 -7.29 5.29
CA ARG A 36 5.55 -6.09 4.63
C ARG A 36 5.41 -6.32 3.14
N ILE A 37 4.29 -5.89 2.54
CA ILE A 37 4.08 -6.02 1.10
C ILE A 37 4.98 -5.04 0.33
N LEU A 38 5.87 -5.57 -0.50
CA LEU A 38 6.72 -4.80 -1.41
C LEU A 38 6.02 -4.51 -2.74
N GLU A 39 5.36 -5.51 -3.30
CA GLU A 39 4.70 -5.43 -4.60
C GLU A 39 3.56 -6.45 -4.69
N LEU A 40 2.54 -6.12 -5.46
CA LEU A 40 1.41 -7.00 -5.78
C LEU A 40 1.43 -7.29 -7.27
N THR A 41 1.39 -8.57 -7.63
CA THR A 41 1.31 -9.01 -9.02
C THR A 41 -0.14 -9.32 -9.36
N PRO A 42 -0.81 -8.50 -10.20
CA PRO A 42 -2.14 -8.80 -10.70
C PRO A 42 -2.11 -9.96 -11.70
N GLY A 43 -3.20 -10.72 -11.75
CA GLY A 43 -3.45 -11.68 -12.83
C GLY A 43 -4.04 -11.02 -14.08
N SER A 44 -4.44 -11.85 -15.05
CA SER A 44 -5.15 -11.42 -16.27
C SER A 44 -6.42 -10.60 -15.98
N ASP A 45 -7.08 -10.90 -14.87
CA ASP A 45 -8.36 -10.30 -14.48
C ASP A 45 -8.18 -8.99 -13.68
N GLY A 46 -6.96 -8.45 -13.60
CA GLY A 46 -6.61 -7.27 -12.79
C GLY A 46 -6.62 -7.51 -11.28
N THR A 47 -6.99 -8.71 -10.83
CA THR A 47 -7.05 -9.06 -9.41
C THR A 47 -5.67 -9.50 -8.91
N PRO A 48 -5.15 -8.93 -7.81
CA PRO A 48 -3.89 -9.35 -7.24
C PRO A 48 -4.03 -10.79 -6.71
N ARG A 49 -3.13 -11.68 -7.12
CA ARG A 49 -3.13 -13.10 -6.68
C ARG A 49 -1.89 -13.44 -5.86
N VAL A 50 -0.79 -12.74 -6.14
CA VAL A 50 0.53 -12.99 -5.56
C VAL A 50 1.08 -11.67 -5.05
N ALA A 51 1.73 -11.73 -3.88
CA ALA A 51 2.45 -10.60 -3.30
C ALA A 51 3.93 -10.97 -3.11
N ASN A 52 4.79 -10.01 -3.41
CA ASN A 52 6.19 -10.01 -3.00
C ASN A 52 6.27 -9.33 -1.62
N LEU A 53 6.84 -10.04 -0.66
CA LEU A 53 6.82 -9.68 0.75
C LEU A 53 8.25 -9.57 1.27
N HIS A 54 8.51 -8.62 2.14
CA HIS A 54 9.77 -8.54 2.88
C HIS A 54 9.59 -9.15 4.26
N THR A 55 10.25 -10.29 4.49
CA THR A 55 10.31 -10.98 5.79
C THR A 55 11.68 -10.73 6.42
N ALA A 56 11.84 -10.97 7.73
CA ALA A 56 13.13 -10.84 8.42
C ALA A 56 14.26 -11.67 7.78
N THR A 57 13.91 -12.83 7.20
CA THR A 57 14.86 -13.72 6.51
C THR A 57 15.17 -13.27 5.07
N GLY A 58 14.33 -12.40 4.48
CA GLY A 58 14.49 -11.94 3.10
C GLY A 58 13.17 -11.81 2.33
N PRO A 59 13.25 -11.49 1.02
CA PRO A 59 12.09 -11.36 0.16
C PRO A 59 11.47 -12.74 -0.15
N VAL A 60 10.15 -12.84 0.02
CA VAL A 60 9.38 -14.06 -0.19
C VAL A 60 8.14 -13.76 -1.02
N ARG A 61 7.79 -14.68 -1.93
CA ARG A 61 6.61 -14.57 -2.77
C ARG A 61 5.52 -15.54 -2.31
N ARG A 62 4.33 -15.02 -1.98
CA ARG A 62 3.20 -15.83 -1.48
C ARG A 62 1.88 -15.43 -2.11
N SER A 63 0.96 -16.38 -2.17
CA SER A 63 -0.40 -16.13 -2.63
C SER A 63 -1.19 -15.33 -1.60
N ILE A 64 -2.04 -14.42 -2.08
CA ILE A 64 -2.82 -13.51 -1.22
C ILE A 64 -3.79 -14.27 -0.31
N SER A 65 -4.27 -15.44 -0.73
CA SER A 65 -5.13 -16.29 0.10
C SER A 65 -4.49 -16.69 1.43
N ARG A 66 -3.16 -16.80 1.48
CA ARG A 66 -2.37 -17.16 2.67
C ARG A 66 -1.85 -15.95 3.44
N LEU A 67 -2.29 -14.75 3.08
CA LEU A 67 -1.90 -13.52 3.76
C LEU A 67 -3.05 -13.00 4.59
N ILE A 68 -2.73 -12.62 5.83
CA ILE A 68 -3.67 -12.03 6.77
C ILE A 68 -3.23 -10.60 7.01
N ARG A 69 -4.08 -9.63 6.63
CA ARG A 69 -3.80 -8.21 6.84
C ARG A 69 -3.84 -7.89 8.33
N LEU A 70 -2.78 -7.26 8.84
CA LEU A 70 -2.77 -6.73 10.19
C LEU A 70 -3.33 -5.30 10.16
N GLN A 71 -4.40 -5.05 10.91
CA GLN A 71 -4.91 -3.69 11.11
C GLN A 71 -3.96 -2.97 12.06
N VAL A 72 -2.99 -2.26 11.49
CA VAL A 72 -2.14 -1.36 12.25
C VAL A 72 -2.76 0.04 12.22
N PRO A 73 -2.91 0.73 13.37
CA PRO A 73 -3.21 2.15 13.36
C PRO A 73 -2.00 2.84 12.75
N THR A 74 -2.12 3.31 11.52
CA THR A 74 -1.12 4.19 10.92
C THR A 74 -1.23 5.56 11.57
N SER A 75 -0.91 5.68 12.86
CA SER A 75 -0.52 6.96 13.45
C SER A 75 0.91 7.21 12.99
N CYS A 76 1.04 7.90 11.88
CA CYS A 76 2.22 8.57 11.32
C CYS A 76 1.96 8.67 9.81
N VAL A 77 0.96 9.46 9.47
CA VAL A 77 0.88 10.06 8.13
C VAL A 77 1.88 11.22 8.13
N PRO A 78 2.96 11.17 7.33
CA PRO A 78 3.57 12.39 6.86
C PRO A 78 2.60 12.99 5.83
N GLU A 79 1.71 13.88 6.28
CA GLU A 79 1.47 15.12 5.54
C GLU A 79 2.79 15.92 5.70
N ASP A 80 3.44 16.47 4.69
CA ASP A 80 2.93 17.30 3.61
C ASP A 80 3.92 17.26 2.43
N GLY A 81 3.41 17.49 1.23
CA GLY A 81 4.25 17.88 0.10
C GLY A 81 4.85 19.25 0.38
N ASP A 82 6.15 19.28 0.71
CA ASP A 82 6.90 20.52 0.77
C ASP A 82 7.21 21.03 -0.65
N SER A 83 6.42 22.02 -1.05
CA SER A 83 6.81 23.24 -1.77
C SER A 83 7.66 23.09 -3.04
N ARG A 84 7.00 22.93 -4.19
CA ARG A 84 7.51 23.42 -5.49
C ARG A 84 6.66 24.59 -5.97
N ASP A 85 6.75 25.73 -5.27
CA ASP A 85 6.35 27.01 -5.86
C ASP A 85 7.57 27.69 -6.47
N HIS A 86 7.77 27.40 -7.75
CA HIS A 86 8.78 27.95 -8.64
C HIS A 86 8.23 29.13 -9.47
N GLN A 87 7.27 29.89 -8.93
CA GLN A 87 6.72 31.03 -9.65
C GLN A 87 7.52 32.30 -9.33
N GLU A 88 8.71 32.41 -9.93
CA GLU A 88 9.27 33.71 -10.27
C GLU A 88 8.28 34.44 -11.19
N ARG A 89 7.44 35.30 -10.59
CA ARG A 89 6.73 36.36 -11.29
C ARG A 89 7.50 37.67 -11.07
N ALA A 90 8.60 37.83 -11.80
CA ALA A 90 9.23 39.12 -12.02
C ALA A 90 9.01 39.55 -13.48
N HIS A 91 7.74 39.72 -13.85
CA HIS A 91 7.33 40.51 -15.01
C HIS A 91 6.52 41.67 -14.43
N SER A 92 7.17 42.80 -14.13
CA SER A 92 7.29 43.97 -15.02
C SER A 92 6.07 44.90 -14.93
N LEU A 93 6.38 46.19 -14.73
CA LEU A 93 5.50 47.37 -14.60
C LEU A 93 4.75 47.49 -13.25
N VAL A 94 4.84 48.57 -12.50
CA VAL A 94 4.76 49.95 -13.02
C VAL A 94 5.73 50.91 -12.32
N SER A 95 6.54 51.52 -13.18
CA SER A 95 7.19 52.80 -13.07
C SER A 95 6.27 53.88 -12.45
N HIS A 96 6.33 54.06 -11.13
CA HIS A 96 5.69 55.19 -10.46
C HIS A 96 6.61 55.79 -9.39
N LEU A 97 7.81 56.21 -9.77
CA LEU A 97 8.47 57.31 -9.08
C LEU A 97 9.55 57.94 -9.95
N THR A 98 9.13 58.79 -10.90
CA THR A 98 9.96 59.92 -11.32
C THR A 98 9.08 61.01 -11.91
N VAL A 99 9.47 62.26 -11.61
CA VAL A 99 8.91 63.54 -12.08
C VAL A 99 7.67 64.06 -11.34
N LYS A 100 7.92 64.81 -10.26
CA LYS A 100 7.71 66.27 -10.23
C LYS A 100 8.32 66.88 -8.97
#